data_AF-Q7P7L5-F1
#
_entry.id   AF-Q7P7L5-F1
#
_cell.length_a   1.000
_cell.length_b   1.000
_cell.length_c   1.000
_cell.angle_alpha   90.00
_cell.angle_beta   90.00
_cell.angle_gamma   90.00
#
_symmetry.space_group_name_H-M   'P 1'
#
loop_
_entity.id
_entity.type
_entity.pdbx_description
1 polymer ?
#
loop_
_entity_poly.entity_id
_entity_poly.type
_entity_poly.pdbx_seq_one_letter_code
_entity_poly.pdbx_strand_id
1 'polypeptide(L)'
;MRAIKNAISNFFTYEKYKINDGKLYYEKELKLFKKIFCFRKFEINLFDISDISILPPKEFYNDRWLKDIFAKYTEYFKPCKRIKIKLIDGKEYTVCNYVKKREYNKVYDEGAEAVFQVIANNIKDFIFEEKENYRLQKELENLKEKYNLPLEERYSFILNKIIEEEKLYLYKDEEKFIVNAEKMAMKNLEIFKDMNFEEIDFYIFYINYLSKKEYEDKKVLVGYNGIDGKEVTMSKLKDDINKIRDSKSTFI
;
A
#
# COMPACT_ATOMS: atom_id res chain seq x y z
N MET A 1 36.45 -33.07 3.61
CA MET A 1 35.14 -32.65 4.19
C MET A 1 35.14 -31.26 4.84
N ARG A 2 36.12 -30.89 5.69
CA ARG A 2 36.17 -29.56 6.35
C ARG A 2 36.29 -28.39 5.34
N ALA A 3 37.10 -28.56 4.29
CA ALA A 3 37.22 -27.59 3.20
C ALA A 3 35.91 -27.38 2.42
N ILE A 4 35.17 -28.46 2.11
CA ILE A 4 33.86 -28.40 1.43
C ILE A 4 32.80 -27.75 2.33
N LYS A 5 32.75 -28.11 3.63
CA LYS A 5 31.88 -27.45 4.62
C LYS A 5 32.19 -25.95 4.77
N ASN A 6 33.48 -25.58 4.79
CA ASN A 6 33.91 -24.18 4.86
C ASN A 6 33.64 -23.43 3.56
N ALA A 7 33.78 -24.08 2.41
CA ALA A 7 33.43 -23.52 1.11
C ALA A 7 31.93 -23.20 1.09
N ILE A 8 31.06 -24.18 1.40
CA ILE A 8 29.60 -24.04 1.45
C ILE A 8 29.14 -22.96 2.43
N SER A 9 29.78 -22.86 3.60
CA SER A 9 29.49 -21.79 4.57
C SER A 9 29.86 -20.38 4.06
N ASN A 10 30.61 -20.26 2.96
CA ASN A 10 30.90 -18.99 2.31
C ASN A 10 29.98 -18.68 1.11
N PHE A 11 29.16 -19.63 0.63
CA PHE A 11 28.24 -19.45 -0.51
C PHE A 11 26.80 -19.10 -0.07
N PHE A 12 26.62 -18.19 0.88
CA PHE A 12 25.28 -17.75 1.27
C PHE A 12 24.81 -16.61 0.35
N THR A 13 23.63 -16.79 -0.25
CA THR A 13 22.90 -15.69 -0.86
C THR A 13 22.10 -14.96 0.19
N TYR A 14 22.13 -13.64 0.16
CA TYR A 14 21.27 -12.80 0.98
C TYR A 14 20.49 -11.87 0.06
N GLU A 15 19.24 -11.65 0.42
CA GLU A 15 18.30 -10.87 -0.36
C GLU A 15 18.05 -9.57 0.37
N LYS A 16 18.21 -8.47 -0.35
CA LYS A 16 17.93 -7.12 0.13
C LYS A 16 16.71 -6.60 -0.58
N TYR A 17 15.84 -5.97 0.19
CA TYR A 17 14.63 -5.32 -0.27
C TYR A 17 14.67 -3.88 0.20
N LYS A 18 14.39 -2.95 -0.70
CA LYS A 18 14.22 -1.54 -0.37
C LYS A 18 13.00 -1.02 -1.12
N ILE A 19 12.13 -0.30 -0.41
CA ILE A 19 11.06 0.47 -1.05
C ILE A 19 11.49 1.93 -1.04
N ASN A 20 11.43 2.58 -2.20
CA ASN A 20 11.71 4.01 -2.33
C ASN A 20 10.98 4.57 -3.54
N ASP A 21 10.39 5.76 -3.40
CA ASP A 21 9.70 6.49 -4.48
C ASP A 21 8.71 5.62 -5.28
N GLY A 22 7.85 4.87 -4.58
CA GLY A 22 6.83 4.01 -5.20
C GLY A 22 7.38 2.77 -5.92
N LYS A 23 8.65 2.41 -5.68
CA LYS A 23 9.33 1.29 -6.32
C LYS A 23 9.89 0.30 -5.31
N LEU A 24 9.69 -0.98 -5.58
CA LEU A 24 10.34 -2.10 -4.90
C LEU A 24 11.64 -2.45 -5.61
N TYR A 25 12.75 -2.23 -4.93
CA TYR A 25 14.08 -2.64 -5.34
C TYR A 25 14.42 -3.96 -4.67
N TYR A 26 14.75 -4.95 -5.49
CA TYR A 26 15.25 -6.23 -5.03
C TYR A 26 16.66 -6.44 -5.53
N GLU A 27 17.55 -6.83 -4.62
CA GLU A 27 18.89 -7.27 -4.94
C GLU A 27 19.21 -8.57 -4.22
N LYS A 28 19.64 -9.57 -4.99
CA LYS A 28 20.18 -10.82 -4.49
C LYS A 28 21.68 -10.79 -4.65
N GLU A 29 22.36 -10.82 -3.53
CA GLU A 29 23.82 -10.86 -3.49
C GLU A 29 24.28 -12.28 -3.15
N LEU A 30 25.38 -12.69 -3.76
CA LEU A 30 26.07 -13.95 -3.50
C LEU A 30 27.47 -13.62 -2.97
N LYS A 31 27.78 -14.10 -1.76
CA LYS A 31 29.15 -14.02 -1.23
C LYS A 31 29.98 -15.18 -1.81
N LEU A 32 31.15 -14.87 -2.36
CA LEU A 32 32.11 -15.82 -2.90
C LEU A 32 33.51 -15.39 -2.51
N PHE A 33 34.29 -16.26 -1.85
CA PHE A 33 35.69 -15.98 -1.52
C PHE A 33 35.92 -14.63 -0.81
N LYS A 34 35.05 -14.29 0.16
CA LYS A 34 35.02 -13.00 0.88
C LYS A 34 34.67 -11.77 0.03
N LYS A 35 34.38 -11.92 -1.27
CA LYS A 35 33.82 -10.87 -2.14
C LYS A 35 32.31 -11.05 -2.28
N ILE A 36 31.62 -9.96 -2.61
CA ILE A 36 30.16 -9.90 -2.79
C ILE A 36 29.88 -9.67 -4.27
N PHE A 37 28.98 -10.44 -4.85
CA PHE A 37 28.57 -10.33 -6.24
C PHE A 37 27.06 -10.14 -6.33
N CYS A 38 26.61 -9.17 -7.13
CA CYS A 38 25.20 -9.03 -7.46
C CYS A 38 24.81 -10.18 -8.41
N PHE A 39 23.95 -11.08 -7.94
CA PHE A 39 23.51 -12.25 -8.69
C PHE A 39 22.23 -12.00 -9.46
N ARG A 40 21.32 -11.21 -8.89
CA ARG A 40 20.06 -10.81 -9.53
C ARG A 40 19.62 -9.47 -8.97
N LYS A 41 19.15 -8.59 -9.84
CA LYS A 41 18.53 -7.32 -9.46
C LYS A 41 17.28 -7.11 -10.31
N PHE A 42 16.23 -6.59 -9.71
CA PHE A 42 15.08 -6.08 -10.45
C PHE A 42 14.43 -4.94 -9.67
N GLU A 43 13.69 -4.13 -10.40
CA GLU A 43 12.95 -2.98 -9.90
C GLU A 43 11.51 -3.12 -10.40
N ILE A 44 10.56 -2.97 -9.49
CA ILE A 44 9.13 -3.13 -9.78
C ILE A 44 8.42 -1.90 -9.25
N ASN A 45 7.59 -1.27 -10.07
CA ASN A 45 6.68 -0.23 -9.59
C ASN A 45 5.61 -0.89 -8.71
N LEU A 46 5.35 -0.33 -7.53
CA LEU A 46 4.33 -0.85 -6.62
C LEU A 46 2.94 -0.91 -7.28
N PHE A 47 2.62 0.04 -8.16
CA PHE A 47 1.35 0.06 -8.91
C PHE A 47 1.19 -1.13 -9.84
N ASP A 48 2.29 -1.61 -10.42
CA ASP A 48 2.27 -2.74 -11.35
C ASP A 48 2.07 -4.08 -10.62
N ILE A 49 2.24 -4.14 -9.31
CA ILE A 49 2.03 -5.37 -8.52
C ILE A 49 0.52 -5.65 -8.45
N SER A 50 0.11 -6.78 -9.03
CA SER A 50 -1.26 -7.26 -8.96
C SER A 50 -1.50 -8.17 -7.76
N ASP A 51 -0.53 -9.05 -7.46
CA ASP A 51 -0.66 -10.04 -6.40
C ASP A 51 0.71 -10.44 -5.82
N ILE A 52 0.71 -10.81 -4.55
CA ILE A 52 1.82 -11.43 -3.85
C ILE A 52 1.32 -12.71 -3.20
N SER A 53 1.90 -13.84 -3.62
CA SER A 53 1.56 -15.17 -3.14
C SER A 53 2.74 -15.84 -2.45
N ILE A 54 2.44 -16.58 -1.39
CA ILE A 54 3.42 -17.38 -0.65
C ILE A 54 3.35 -18.81 -1.19
N LEU A 55 4.47 -19.29 -1.71
CA LEU A 55 4.61 -20.64 -2.24
C LEU A 55 4.85 -21.64 -1.10
N PRO A 56 4.41 -22.90 -1.27
CA PRO A 56 4.65 -23.95 -0.30
C PRO A 56 6.15 -24.19 -0.09
N PRO A 57 6.53 -24.78 1.06
CA PRO A 57 7.90 -25.19 1.29
C PRO A 57 8.38 -26.12 0.19
N LYS A 58 9.64 -25.95 -0.21
CA LYS A 58 10.27 -26.86 -1.16
C LYS A 58 10.41 -28.23 -0.51
N GLU A 59 9.82 -29.25 -1.14
CA GLU A 59 10.08 -30.64 -0.77
C GLU A 59 11.53 -30.98 -1.14
N PHE A 60 12.30 -31.45 -0.15
CA PHE A 60 13.65 -31.95 -0.36
C PHE A 60 13.59 -33.45 -0.52
N TYR A 61 13.92 -33.97 -1.71
CA TYR A 61 13.79 -35.39 -2.02
C TYR A 61 15.05 -36.21 -1.67
N ASN A 62 16.17 -35.55 -1.37
CA ASN A 62 17.40 -36.27 -1.04
C ASN A 62 17.44 -36.70 0.42
N ASP A 63 17.04 -37.95 0.59
CA ASP A 63 17.05 -38.67 1.85
C ASP A 63 18.47 -38.83 2.41
N ARG A 64 18.57 -39.09 3.71
CA ARG A 64 19.84 -39.27 4.45
C ARG A 64 20.75 -40.39 3.88
N TRP A 65 20.25 -41.16 2.92
CA TRP A 65 20.80 -42.40 2.36
C TRP A 65 21.34 -42.32 0.92
N LEU A 66 21.23 -41.18 0.23
CA LEU A 66 21.85 -41.03 -1.09
C LEU A 66 23.39 -41.01 -0.94
N LYS A 67 24.09 -41.98 -1.54
CA LYS A 67 25.57 -42.07 -1.52
C LYS A 67 26.26 -40.92 -2.27
N ASP A 68 25.53 -40.23 -3.15
CA ASP A 68 26.09 -39.14 -3.94
C ASP A 68 26.12 -37.81 -3.18
N ILE A 69 27.31 -37.49 -2.68
CA ILE A 69 27.64 -36.25 -1.99
C ILE A 69 27.48 -35.02 -2.90
N PHE A 70 27.73 -35.15 -4.21
CA PHE A 70 27.59 -34.03 -5.16
C PHE A 70 26.13 -33.68 -5.40
N ALA A 71 25.27 -34.68 -5.63
CA ALA A 71 23.82 -34.46 -5.76
C ALA A 71 23.24 -33.73 -4.53
N LYS A 72 23.67 -34.12 -3.33
CA LYS A 72 23.27 -33.47 -2.07
C LYS A 72 23.69 -31.99 -1.98
N TYR A 73 24.84 -31.62 -2.55
CA TYR A 73 25.31 -30.24 -2.56
C TYR A 73 24.70 -29.42 -3.70
N THR A 74 24.44 -29.99 -4.88
CA THR A 74 23.75 -29.27 -5.96
C THR A 74 22.35 -28.83 -5.55
N GLU A 75 21.62 -29.64 -4.78
CA GLU A 75 20.30 -29.27 -4.26
C GLU A 75 20.36 -28.13 -3.23
N TYR A 76 21.46 -28.02 -2.48
CA TYR A 76 21.71 -26.91 -1.55
C TYR A 76 21.85 -25.56 -2.28
N PHE A 77 22.42 -25.57 -3.48
CA PHE A 77 22.53 -24.37 -4.32
C PHE A 77 21.24 -24.03 -5.07
N LYS A 78 20.20 -24.88 -5.02
CA LYS A 78 18.90 -24.58 -5.63
C LYS A 78 18.09 -23.68 -4.68
N PRO A 79 17.85 -22.40 -5.02
CA PRO A 79 17.21 -21.45 -4.14
C PRO A 79 15.75 -21.84 -3.85
N CYS A 80 15.32 -21.79 -2.58
CA CYS A 80 13.93 -22.00 -2.18
C CYS A 80 13.12 -20.74 -2.48
N LYS A 81 12.49 -20.70 -3.66
CA LYS A 81 11.57 -19.64 -4.07
C LYS A 81 10.27 -19.77 -3.26
N ARG A 82 10.03 -18.82 -2.37
CA ARG A 82 8.92 -18.88 -1.40
C ARG A 82 7.92 -17.74 -1.53
N ILE A 83 8.30 -16.63 -2.15
CA ILE A 83 7.41 -15.50 -2.40
C ILE A 83 7.37 -15.27 -3.90
N LYS A 84 6.17 -15.13 -4.43
CA LYS A 84 5.89 -14.87 -5.84
C LYS A 84 5.16 -13.53 -5.95
N ILE A 85 5.70 -12.64 -6.77
CA ILE A 85 5.15 -11.32 -7.08
C ILE A 85 4.67 -11.39 -8.52
N LYS A 86 3.39 -11.14 -8.74
CA LYS A 86 2.77 -11.07 -10.06
C LYS A 86 2.47 -9.63 -10.41
N LEU A 87 2.79 -9.24 -11.63
CA LEU A 87 2.48 -7.92 -12.17
C LEU A 87 1.19 -7.95 -13.00
N ILE A 88 0.58 -6.78 -13.18
CA ILE A 88 -0.61 -6.57 -14.01
C ILE A 88 -0.36 -7.00 -15.46
N ASP A 89 0.85 -6.77 -15.98
CA ASP A 89 1.25 -7.19 -17.33
C ASP A 89 1.49 -8.70 -17.46
N GLY A 90 1.28 -9.47 -16.39
CA GLY A 90 1.46 -10.91 -16.33
C GLY A 90 2.88 -11.36 -16.02
N LYS A 91 3.88 -10.47 -15.90
CA LYS A 91 5.24 -10.85 -15.49
C LYS A 91 5.25 -11.35 -14.06
N GLU A 92 6.09 -12.36 -13.80
CA GLU A 92 6.19 -12.98 -12.48
C GLU A 92 7.62 -13.00 -11.96
N TYR A 93 7.80 -12.61 -10.71
CA TYR A 93 9.06 -12.63 -10.00
C TYR A 93 8.95 -13.55 -8.80
N THR A 94 9.95 -14.41 -8.64
CA THR A 94 10.05 -15.27 -7.46
C THR A 94 11.31 -14.93 -6.67
N VAL A 95 11.15 -14.77 -5.37
CA VAL A 95 12.23 -14.45 -4.41
C VAL A 95 12.30 -15.47 -3.27
N CYS A 96 13.42 -15.51 -2.55
CA CYS A 96 13.78 -16.57 -1.62
C CYS A 96 14.07 -16.03 -0.21
N ASN A 97 13.06 -15.99 0.65
CA ASN A 97 13.21 -15.45 2.00
C ASN A 97 13.56 -16.51 3.08
N TYR A 98 14.19 -17.63 2.72
CA TYR A 98 14.54 -18.66 3.71
C TYR A 98 16.03 -19.01 3.71
N VAL A 99 16.73 -18.45 4.70
CA VAL A 99 18.13 -18.77 5.01
C VAL A 99 18.17 -19.60 6.30
N LYS A 100 17.60 -20.81 6.34
CA LYS A 100 17.92 -21.73 7.45
C LYS A 100 19.18 -22.50 7.11
N LYS A 101 20.22 -22.32 7.94
CA LYS A 101 21.27 -23.34 8.11
C LYS A 101 20.56 -24.63 8.49
N ARG A 102 20.94 -25.76 7.86
CA ARG A 102 20.48 -27.09 8.28
C ARG A 102 20.78 -27.28 9.76
N GLU A 103 19.75 -27.25 10.60
CA GLU A 103 19.67 -28.22 11.68
C GLU A 103 19.14 -29.51 11.07
N TYR A 104 19.75 -30.62 11.49
CA TYR A 104 19.82 -31.89 10.78
C TYR A 104 18.52 -32.73 10.82
N ASN A 105 17.34 -32.13 10.59
CA ASN A 105 16.07 -32.84 10.66
C ASN A 105 15.40 -33.02 9.29
N LYS A 106 14.84 -34.22 9.08
CA LYS A 106 14.11 -34.63 7.86
C LYS A 106 12.75 -33.94 7.72
N VAL A 107 12.23 -33.38 8.81
CA VAL A 107 10.91 -32.75 8.87
C VAL A 107 11.14 -31.24 8.82
N TYR A 108 10.46 -30.58 7.89
CA TYR A 108 10.35 -29.13 7.90
C TYR A 108 9.72 -28.74 9.25
N ASP A 109 10.47 -28.03 10.08
CA ASP A 109 10.02 -27.60 11.41
C ASP A 109 8.75 -26.74 11.25
N GLU A 110 7.59 -27.28 11.62
CA GLU A 110 6.29 -26.62 11.51
C GLU A 110 6.28 -25.25 12.21
N GLY A 111 7.03 -25.12 13.31
CA GLY A 111 7.22 -23.83 14.00
C GLY A 111 7.98 -22.82 13.13
N ALA A 112 9.00 -23.28 12.39
CA ALA A 112 9.71 -22.42 11.46
C ALA A 112 8.90 -22.07 10.20
N GLU A 113 7.94 -22.91 9.79
CA GLU A 113 6.97 -22.57 8.74
C GLU A 113 6.03 -21.47 9.20
N ALA A 114 5.45 -21.63 10.39
CA ALA A 114 4.55 -20.64 10.96
C ALA A 114 5.25 -19.28 11.07
N VAL A 115 6.48 -19.24 11.56
CA VAL A 115 7.29 -18.01 11.62
C VAL A 115 7.53 -17.42 10.24
N PHE A 116 7.89 -18.25 9.25
CA PHE A 116 8.09 -17.78 7.87
C PHE A 116 6.81 -17.17 7.30
N GLN A 117 5.67 -17.85 7.45
CA GLN A 117 4.36 -17.40 6.95
C GLN A 117 3.97 -16.06 7.58
N VAL A 118 4.15 -15.90 8.89
CA VAL A 118 3.90 -14.61 9.57
C VAL A 118 4.77 -13.51 8.99
N ILE A 119 6.08 -13.72 8.86
CA ILE A 119 7.00 -12.72 8.30
C ILE A 119 6.63 -12.39 6.84
N ALA A 120 6.33 -13.41 6.03
CA ALA A 120 6.01 -13.22 4.62
C ALA A 120 4.68 -12.48 4.41
N ASN A 121 3.67 -12.76 5.24
CA ASN A 121 2.42 -12.02 5.23
C ASN A 121 2.63 -10.56 5.68
N ASN A 122 3.41 -10.32 6.73
CA ASN A 122 3.73 -8.96 7.15
C ASN A 122 4.45 -8.15 6.04
N ILE A 123 5.36 -8.79 5.30
CA ILE A 123 6.02 -8.15 4.14
C ILE A 123 5.00 -7.84 3.03
N LYS A 124 4.09 -8.78 2.75
CA LYS A 124 3.02 -8.58 1.77
C LYS A 124 2.15 -7.38 2.15
N ASP A 125 1.68 -7.34 3.40
CA ASP A 125 0.82 -6.28 3.91
C ASP A 125 1.53 -4.92 3.86
N PHE A 126 2.80 -4.86 4.29
CA PHE A 126 3.64 -3.66 4.20
C PHE A 126 3.78 -3.15 2.76
N ILE A 127 3.98 -4.03 1.77
CA ILE A 127 4.11 -3.62 0.36
C ILE A 127 2.78 -3.02 -0.15
N PHE A 128 1.64 -3.62 0.21
CA PHE A 128 0.33 -3.10 -0.20
C PHE A 128 -0.02 -1.79 0.51
N GLU A 129 0.33 -1.64 1.80
CA GLU A 129 0.19 -0.40 2.54
C GLU A 129 1.04 0.71 1.91
N GLU A 130 2.31 0.46 1.61
CA GLU A 130 3.19 1.43 0.95
C GLU A 130 2.71 1.81 -0.46
N LYS A 131 2.16 0.85 -1.21
CA LYS A 131 1.53 1.11 -2.52
C LYS A 131 0.39 2.12 -2.37
N GLU A 132 -0.47 1.91 -1.38
CA GLU A 132 -1.63 2.76 -1.14
C GLU A 132 -1.21 4.14 -0.61
N ASN A 133 -0.27 4.19 0.34
CA ASN A 133 0.29 5.44 0.86
C ASN A 133 0.88 6.30 -0.26
N TYR A 134 1.65 5.69 -1.18
CA TYR A 134 2.22 6.41 -2.31
C TYR A 134 1.16 6.91 -3.31
N ARG A 135 0.08 6.14 -3.53
CA ARG A 135 -1.09 6.57 -4.32
C ARG A 135 -1.70 7.84 -3.75
N LEU A 136 -2.00 7.82 -2.46
CA LEU A 136 -2.61 8.94 -1.74
C LEU A 136 -1.70 10.18 -1.76
N GLN A 137 -0.38 10.00 -1.60
CA GLN A 137 0.58 11.09 -1.70
C GLN A 137 0.59 11.73 -3.10
N LYS A 138 0.55 10.93 -4.17
CA LYS A 138 0.50 11.44 -5.55
C LYS A 138 -0.83 12.13 -5.87
N GLU A 139 -1.94 11.59 -5.38
CA GLU A 139 -3.24 12.26 -5.47
C GLU A 139 -3.20 13.61 -4.75
N LEU A 140 -2.65 13.67 -3.54
CA LEU A 140 -2.49 14.92 -2.79
C LEU A 140 -1.60 15.95 -3.52
N GLU A 141 -0.50 15.52 -4.13
CA GLU A 141 0.38 16.40 -4.91
C GLU A 141 -0.35 16.99 -6.13
N ASN A 142 -1.03 16.15 -6.91
CA ASN A 142 -1.85 16.59 -8.04
C ASN A 142 -2.96 17.55 -7.61
N LEU A 143 -3.54 17.34 -6.43
CA LEU A 143 -4.54 18.22 -5.87
C LEU A 143 -3.94 19.56 -5.44
N LYS A 144 -2.76 19.58 -4.79
CA LYS A 144 -2.05 20.81 -4.39
C LYS A 144 -1.86 21.79 -5.54
N GLU A 145 -1.53 21.30 -6.73
CA GLU A 145 -1.44 22.16 -7.94
C GLU A 145 -2.77 22.86 -8.25
N LYS A 146 -3.89 22.14 -8.15
CA LYS A 146 -5.24 22.72 -8.33
C LYS A 146 -5.63 23.67 -7.20
N TYR A 147 -5.07 23.50 -5.99
CA TYR A 147 -5.31 24.40 -4.87
C TYR A 147 -4.52 25.72 -4.92
N ASN A 148 -3.65 25.90 -5.92
CA ASN A 148 -3.05 27.21 -6.24
C ASN A 148 -3.93 28.07 -7.17
N LEU A 149 -5.10 27.56 -7.61
CA LEU A 149 -6.05 28.31 -8.43
C LEU A 149 -6.74 29.43 -7.63
N PRO A 150 -7.37 30.42 -8.29
CA PRO A 150 -8.24 31.39 -7.64
C PRO A 150 -9.36 30.73 -6.81
N LEU A 151 -9.82 31.41 -5.75
CA LEU A 151 -10.78 30.87 -4.78
C LEU A 151 -12.04 30.26 -5.41
N GLU A 152 -12.63 30.91 -6.42
CA GLU A 152 -13.84 30.44 -7.10
C GLU A 152 -13.59 29.19 -7.96
N GLU A 153 -12.43 29.10 -8.60
CA GLU A 153 -12.03 27.93 -9.39
C GLU A 153 -11.76 26.73 -8.48
N ARG A 154 -11.09 26.95 -7.34
CA ARG A 154 -10.89 25.93 -6.31
C ARG A 154 -12.22 25.42 -5.75
N TYR A 155 -13.14 26.33 -5.45
CA TYR A 155 -14.47 25.97 -4.95
C TYR A 155 -15.22 25.11 -5.97
N SER A 156 -15.22 25.51 -7.24
CA SER A 156 -15.83 24.74 -8.33
C SER A 156 -15.21 23.36 -8.50
N PHE A 157 -13.87 23.25 -8.36
CA PHE A 157 -13.16 21.98 -8.38
C PHE A 157 -13.55 21.08 -7.20
N ILE A 158 -13.58 21.62 -5.97
CA ILE A 158 -14.00 20.91 -4.76
C ILE A 158 -15.42 20.37 -4.90
N LEU A 159 -16.38 21.18 -5.38
CA LEU A 159 -17.75 20.74 -5.56
C LEU A 159 -17.87 19.59 -6.56
N ASN A 160 -17.15 19.63 -7.68
CA ASN A 160 -17.15 18.52 -8.64
C ASN A 160 -16.62 17.23 -8.02
N LYS A 161 -15.58 17.33 -7.19
CA LYS A 161 -14.99 16.20 -6.47
C LYS A 161 -15.94 15.61 -5.43
N ILE A 162 -16.65 16.47 -4.67
CA ILE A 162 -17.68 16.04 -3.74
C ILE A 162 -18.78 15.26 -4.45
N ILE A 163 -19.21 15.67 -5.64
CA ILE A 163 -20.24 14.94 -6.40
C ILE A 163 -19.72 13.63 -6.98
N GLU A 164 -18.46 13.59 -7.45
CA GLU A 164 -17.88 12.39 -8.04
C GLU A 164 -17.57 11.29 -7.02
N GLU A 165 -17.10 11.70 -5.85
CA GLU A 165 -16.59 10.77 -4.83
C GLU A 165 -17.51 10.66 -3.62
N GLU A 166 -18.54 11.51 -3.55
CA GLU A 166 -19.44 11.67 -2.39
C GLU A 166 -18.69 11.93 -1.08
N LYS A 167 -17.47 12.47 -1.17
CA LYS A 167 -16.54 12.76 -0.06
C LYS A 167 -16.46 14.27 0.19
N LEU A 168 -16.65 14.69 1.44
CA LEU A 168 -16.69 16.11 1.81
C LEU A 168 -16.08 16.34 3.20
N TYR A 169 -15.34 17.44 3.36
CA TYR A 169 -14.81 17.89 4.65
C TYR A 169 -15.44 19.22 5.00
N LEU A 170 -16.04 19.31 6.18
CA LEU A 170 -16.68 20.52 6.69
C LEU A 170 -16.16 20.84 8.07
N TYR A 171 -15.76 22.09 8.25
CA TYR A 171 -15.45 22.58 9.57
C TYR A 171 -16.00 23.99 9.77
N LYS A 172 -16.55 24.22 10.96
CA LYS A 172 -16.66 25.54 11.56
C LYS A 172 -16.78 25.42 13.07
N ASP A 173 -15.97 26.20 13.79
CA ASP A 173 -15.96 26.26 15.26
C ASP A 173 -15.71 24.88 15.91
N GLU A 174 -16.61 24.39 16.77
CA GLU A 174 -16.46 23.12 17.51
C GLU A 174 -16.94 21.89 16.72
N GLU A 175 -17.73 22.08 15.65
CA GLU A 175 -18.31 20.99 14.85
C GLU A 175 -17.45 20.70 13.61
N LYS A 176 -16.87 19.49 13.56
CA LYS A 176 -16.02 19.03 12.46
C LYS A 176 -16.59 17.73 11.90
N PHE A 177 -17.12 17.79 10.69
CA PHE A 177 -17.69 16.64 10.00
C PHE A 177 -16.78 16.21 8.86
N ILE A 178 -16.57 14.90 8.78
CA ILE A 178 -15.95 14.27 7.63
C ILE A 178 -16.97 13.33 7.04
N VAL A 179 -17.23 13.50 5.76
CA VAL A 179 -18.30 12.80 5.06
C VAL A 179 -17.68 11.77 4.13
N ASN A 180 -18.04 10.49 4.32
CA ASN A 180 -17.63 9.35 3.50
C ASN A 180 -16.11 9.17 3.28
N ALA A 181 -15.27 9.60 4.22
CA ALA A 181 -13.82 9.42 4.08
C ALA A 181 -13.33 8.05 4.57
N GLU A 182 -12.38 7.45 3.84
CA GLU A 182 -11.77 6.19 4.27
C GLU A 182 -10.80 6.42 5.43
N LYS A 183 -11.11 5.89 6.62
CA LYS A 183 -10.31 6.03 7.86
C LYS A 183 -8.80 5.85 7.68
N MET A 184 -8.37 4.96 6.78
CA MET A 184 -6.96 4.68 6.53
C MET A 184 -6.26 5.81 5.76
N ALA A 185 -6.93 6.40 4.76
CA ALA A 185 -6.42 7.55 4.02
C ALA A 185 -6.26 8.80 4.92
N MET A 186 -7.07 8.88 5.98
CA MET A 186 -7.13 10.03 6.86
C MET A 186 -6.00 10.08 7.89
N LYS A 187 -5.59 8.94 8.46
CA LYS A 187 -4.44 8.88 9.40
C LYS A 187 -3.12 9.33 8.76
N ASN A 188 -3.03 9.18 7.44
CA ASN A 188 -1.84 9.52 6.68
C ASN A 188 -1.73 11.02 6.35
N LEU A 189 -2.83 11.77 6.45
CA LEU A 189 -2.83 13.22 6.23
C LEU A 189 -2.48 13.93 7.55
N GLU A 190 -1.34 14.63 7.59
CA GLU A 190 -0.83 15.31 8.79
C GLU A 190 -1.84 16.23 9.46
N ILE A 191 -2.66 16.90 8.67
CA ILE A 191 -3.73 17.79 9.12
C ILE A 191 -4.78 17.10 10.01
N PHE A 192 -5.03 15.80 9.84
CA PHE A 192 -6.07 15.08 10.58
C PHE A 192 -5.53 14.32 11.79
N LYS A 193 -4.21 14.28 12.00
CA LYS A 193 -3.60 13.51 13.09
C LYS A 193 -4.08 13.95 14.48
N ASP A 194 -4.34 15.24 14.65
CA ASP A 194 -4.67 15.85 15.95
C ASP A 194 -6.09 16.44 16.01
N MET A 195 -6.93 16.16 15.00
CA MET A 195 -8.32 16.67 14.96
C MET A 195 -9.34 15.60 15.37
N ASN A 196 -10.21 15.94 16.32
CA ASN A 196 -11.44 15.17 16.57
C ASN A 196 -12.50 15.56 15.54
N PHE A 197 -13.04 14.58 14.83
CA PHE A 197 -14.10 14.75 13.83
C PHE A 197 -15.12 13.62 13.94
N GLU A 198 -16.34 13.87 13.46
CA GLU A 198 -17.36 12.86 13.29
C GLU A 198 -17.40 12.40 11.83
N GLU A 199 -17.29 11.08 11.60
CA GLU A 199 -17.43 10.48 10.29
C GLU A 199 -18.91 10.14 10.04
N ILE A 200 -19.49 10.70 8.99
CA ILE A 200 -20.90 10.53 8.63
C ILE A 200 -21.05 10.16 7.16
N ASP A 201 -22.09 9.39 6.85
CA ASP A 201 -22.43 9.09 5.46
C ASP A 201 -22.96 10.34 4.72
N PHE A 202 -22.64 10.49 3.42
CA PHE A 202 -23.05 11.66 2.63
C PHE A 202 -24.56 11.83 2.53
N TYR A 203 -25.31 10.75 2.37
CA TYR A 203 -26.76 10.83 2.30
C TYR A 203 -27.34 11.23 3.66
N ILE A 204 -26.82 10.67 4.75
CA ILE A 204 -27.22 11.07 6.13
C ILE A 204 -26.91 12.55 6.35
N PHE A 205 -25.71 13.01 5.99
CA PHE A 205 -25.31 14.41 6.08
C PHE A 205 -26.24 15.32 5.29
N TYR A 206 -26.55 14.95 4.04
CA TYR A 206 -27.41 15.73 3.16
C TYR A 206 -28.84 15.90 3.73
N ILE A 207 -29.41 14.85 4.30
CA ILE A 207 -30.77 14.87 4.85
C ILE A 207 -30.83 15.55 6.21
N ASN A 208 -29.87 15.26 7.10
CA ASN A 208 -29.93 15.69 8.50
C ASN A 208 -29.27 17.05 8.75
N TYR A 209 -28.44 17.56 7.85
CA TYR A 209 -27.77 18.85 8.01
C TYR A 209 -28.08 19.78 6.84
N LEU A 210 -27.68 19.44 5.60
CA LEU A 210 -27.86 20.34 4.45
C LEU A 210 -29.32 20.67 4.16
N SER A 211 -30.22 19.71 4.32
CA SER A 211 -31.64 19.87 3.96
C SER A 211 -32.51 20.46 5.07
N LYS A 212 -31.95 20.69 6.25
CA LYS A 212 -32.69 21.17 7.43
C LYS A 212 -32.67 22.70 7.50
N LYS A 213 -33.86 23.30 7.65
CA LYS A 213 -34.02 24.76 7.77
C LYS A 213 -33.22 25.37 8.92
N GLU A 214 -33.06 24.64 10.02
CA GLU A 214 -32.31 25.12 11.20
C GLU A 214 -30.81 25.34 10.94
N TYR A 215 -30.25 24.73 9.89
CA TYR A 215 -28.84 24.88 9.51
C TYR A 215 -28.64 25.83 8.32
N GLU A 216 -29.71 26.32 7.69
CA GLU A 216 -29.67 26.98 6.39
C GLU A 216 -28.73 28.19 6.33
N ASP A 217 -28.79 29.04 7.37
CA ASP A 217 -27.96 30.25 7.52
C ASP A 217 -26.60 29.97 8.16
N LYS A 218 -26.35 28.74 8.65
CA LYS A 218 -25.04 28.40 9.21
C LYS A 218 -24.02 28.46 8.08
N LYS A 219 -22.95 29.21 8.33
CA LYS A 219 -21.78 29.21 7.45
C LYS A 219 -20.91 28.00 7.76
N VAL A 220 -20.28 27.45 6.74
CA VAL A 220 -19.36 26.33 6.84
C VAL A 220 -18.18 26.59 5.93
N LEU A 221 -16.99 26.14 6.32
CA LEU A 221 -15.86 26.08 5.39
C LEU A 221 -15.90 24.74 4.66
N VAL A 222 -15.98 24.82 3.32
CA VAL A 222 -16.13 23.65 2.46
C VAL A 222 -14.77 23.27 1.90
N GLY A 223 -14.24 22.12 2.32
CA GLY A 223 -12.94 21.61 1.89
C GLY A 223 -13.01 20.21 1.29
N TYR A 224 -11.94 19.83 0.60
CA TYR A 224 -11.69 18.46 0.16
C TYR A 224 -10.25 18.07 0.54
N ASN A 225 -10.04 16.87 1.09
CA ASN A 225 -8.78 16.40 1.67
C ASN A 225 -8.11 17.38 2.65
N GLY A 226 -8.95 18.10 3.41
CA GLY A 226 -8.58 19.05 4.47
C GLY A 226 -7.74 20.23 4.02
N ILE A 227 -7.94 20.65 2.78
CA ILE A 227 -7.55 21.97 2.31
C ILE A 227 -8.72 22.93 2.48
N ASP A 228 -8.43 24.07 3.09
CA ASP A 228 -9.38 25.15 3.36
C ASP A 228 -9.96 25.71 2.06
N GLY A 229 -11.20 25.33 1.76
CA GLY A 229 -11.94 25.94 0.66
C GLY A 229 -12.74 27.15 1.11
N LYS A 230 -13.86 27.41 0.44
CA LYS A 230 -14.60 28.66 0.54
C LYS A 230 -15.60 28.61 1.71
N GLU A 231 -15.73 29.73 2.44
CA GLU A 231 -16.83 29.90 3.39
C GLU A 231 -18.14 30.15 2.62
N VAL A 232 -19.14 29.32 2.85
CA VAL A 232 -20.48 29.45 2.26
C VAL A 232 -21.54 29.12 3.30
N THR A 233 -22.79 29.53 3.08
CA THR A 233 -23.92 29.05 3.90
C THR A 233 -24.31 27.63 3.50
N MET A 234 -24.91 26.86 4.42
CA MET A 234 -25.45 25.53 4.10
C MET A 234 -26.46 25.58 2.95
N SER A 235 -27.32 26.61 2.90
CA SER A 235 -28.24 26.83 1.77
C SER A 235 -27.49 26.94 0.44
N LYS A 236 -26.45 27.78 0.41
CA LYS A 236 -25.64 28.00 -0.78
C LYS A 236 -24.90 26.73 -1.21
N LEU A 237 -24.33 26.00 -0.26
CA LEU A 237 -23.66 24.73 -0.51
C LEU A 237 -24.62 23.70 -1.11
N LYS A 238 -25.83 23.56 -0.54
CA LYS A 238 -26.87 22.67 -1.04
C LYS A 238 -27.27 23.02 -2.47
N ASP A 239 -27.49 24.30 -2.76
CA ASP A 239 -27.85 24.76 -4.10
C ASP A 239 -26.75 24.47 -5.13
N ASP A 240 -25.49 24.72 -4.77
CA ASP A 240 -24.36 24.51 -5.67
C ASP A 240 -24.08 23.01 -5.91
N ILE A 241 -24.22 22.17 -4.89
CA ILE A 241 -24.21 20.69 -5.01
C ILE A 241 -25.33 20.22 -5.97
N ASN A 242 -26.57 20.68 -5.74
CA ASN A 242 -27.71 20.29 -6.58
C ASN A 242 -27.52 20.71 -8.03
N LYS A 243 -27.05 21.94 -8.30
CA LYS A 243 -26.78 22.39 -9.67
C LYS A 243 -25.78 21.49 -10.42
N ILE A 244 -24.70 21.07 -9.76
CA ILE A 244 -23.70 20.19 -10.39
C ILE A 244 -24.27 18.78 -10.59
N ARG A 245 -24.99 18.24 -9.60
CA ARG A 245 -25.63 16.93 -9.74
C ARG A 245 -26.66 16.93 -10.88
N ASP A 246 -27.53 17.92 -10.91
CA ASP A 246 -28.64 18.00 -11.86
C ASP A 246 -28.12 18.28 -13.29
N SER A 247 -27.04 19.05 -13.44
CA SER A 247 -26.36 19.23 -14.74
C SER A 247 -25.63 17.98 -15.23
N LYS A 248 -25.16 17.09 -14.35
CA LYS A 248 -24.61 15.78 -14.73
C LYS A 248 -25.71 14.75 -15.04
N SER A 249 -26.87 14.85 -14.38
CA SER A 249 -28.04 13.99 -14.59
C SER A 249 -28.75 14.24 -15.93
N THR A 250 -28.64 15.45 -16.49
CA THR A 250 -29.28 15.82 -17.77
C THR A 250 -28.59 15.21 -19.00
N PHE A 251 -27.49 14.49 -18.84
CA PHE A 251 -26.76 13.79 -19.91
C PHE A 251 -26.95 12.26 -19.90
N ILE A 252 -27.99 11.76 -19.21
CA ILE A 252 -28.39 10.33 -19.21
C ILE A 252 -29.67 10.15 -20.03
#